data_AF-W7DPD3-F1
#
_entry.id   AF-W7DPD3-F1
#
_cell.length_a   1.000
_cell.length_b   1.000
_cell.length_c   1.000
_cell.angle_alpha   90.00
_cell.angle_beta   90.00
_cell.angle_gamma   90.00
#
_symmetry.space_group_name_H-M   'P 1'
#
loop_
_entity.id
_entity.type
_entity.pdbx_description
1 polymer ?
#
loop_
_entity_poly.entity_id
_entity_poly.type
_entity_poly.pdbx_seq_one_letter_code
_entity_poly.pdbx_strand_id
1 'polypeptide(L)'
;MFFFALKELGSGTVMATIAGAFVVAVASHFFAKYKHMPITIFNVPGIVPLVPGGLAFQAVRNFVLGQYTEAIGFSVQVAMVAGAIAAGLMLSEVFNHSIRRFREHKEEF
;
A
#
# COMPACT_ATOMS: atom_id res chain seq x y z
N MET A 1 6.46 -10.11 4.25
CA MET A 1 6.24 -10.90 5.50
C MET A 1 5.18 -10.28 6.40
N PHE A 2 5.19 -8.97 6.67
CA PHE A 2 4.17 -8.31 7.50
C PHE A 2 2.71 -8.49 7.00
N PHE A 3 2.48 -8.40 5.68
CA PHE A 3 1.16 -8.68 5.07
C PHE A 3 0.67 -10.12 5.34
N PHE A 4 1.55 -11.11 5.20
CA PHE A 4 1.21 -12.52 5.43
C PHE A 4 0.93 -12.80 6.92
N ALA A 5 1.72 -12.19 7.83
CA ALA A 5 1.51 -12.32 9.27
C ALA A 5 0.18 -11.71 9.73
N LEU A 6 -0.23 -10.57 9.18
CA LEU A 6 -1.54 -9.96 9.50
C LEU A 6 -2.72 -10.73 8.93
N LYS A 7 -2.55 -11.37 7.78
CA LYS A 7 -3.56 -12.23 7.16
C LYS A 7 -3.82 -13.49 8.00
N GLU A 8 -2.78 -14.08 8.60
CA GLU A 8 -2.92 -15.24 9.50
C GLU A 8 -3.61 -14.91 10.82
N LEU A 9 -3.58 -13.64 11.26
CA LEU A 9 -4.27 -13.16 12.47
C LEU A 9 -5.77 -12.90 12.27
N GLY A 10 -6.34 -13.20 11.09
CA GLY A 10 -7.76 -13.00 10.80
C GLY A 10 -8.16 -11.56 10.49
N SER A 11 -7.19 -10.65 10.34
CA SER A 11 -7.42 -9.29 9.84
C SER A 11 -7.69 -9.38 8.34
N GLY A 12 -8.92 -9.07 7.91
CA GLY A 12 -9.34 -9.20 6.52
C GLY A 12 -8.36 -8.55 5.52
N THR A 13 -8.30 -9.08 4.30
CA THR A 13 -7.31 -8.73 3.26
C THR A 13 -7.07 -7.22 3.11
N VAL A 14 -8.13 -6.42 3.20
CA VAL A 14 -8.07 -4.95 3.08
C VAL A 14 -7.24 -4.32 4.21
N MET A 15 -7.48 -4.69 5.46
CA MET A 15 -6.75 -4.12 6.61
C MET A 15 -5.27 -4.54 6.60
N ALA A 16 -4.99 -5.80 6.22
CA ALA A 16 -3.62 -6.27 6.05
C ALA A 16 -2.88 -5.49 4.95
N THR A 17 -3.56 -5.16 3.84
CA THR A 17 -2.99 -4.33 2.76
C THR A 17 -2.70 -2.91 3.23
N ILE A 18 -3.62 -2.26 3.95
CA ILE A 18 -3.42 -0.90 4.48
C ILE A 18 -2.19 -0.87 5.40
N ALA A 19 -2.13 -1.79 6.37
CA ALA A 19 -1.04 -1.84 7.33
C ALA A 19 0.30 -2.18 6.65
N GLY A 20 0.30 -3.08 5.68
CA GLY A 20 1.49 -3.41 4.88
C GLY A 20 2.00 -2.21 4.09
N ALA A 21 1.11 -1.49 3.39
CA ALA A 21 1.47 -0.30 2.61
C ALA A 21 1.99 0.83 3.51
N PHE A 22 1.38 1.04 4.67
CA PHE A 22 1.84 2.02 5.66
C PHE A 22 3.27 1.73 6.14
N VAL A 23 3.57 0.47 6.51
CA VAL A 23 4.91 0.08 6.96
C VAL A 23 5.96 0.27 5.86
N VAL A 24 5.66 -0.11 4.62
CA VAL A 24 6.55 0.11 3.47
C VAL A 24 6.83 1.60 3.26
N ALA A 25 5.80 2.44 3.37
CA ALA A 25 5.90 3.87 3.18
C ALA A 25 6.74 4.56 4.26
N VAL A 26 6.52 4.20 5.54
CA VAL A 26 7.30 4.70 6.67
C VAL A 26 8.77 4.29 6.55
N ALA A 27 9.04 3.02 6.23
CA ALA A 27 10.40 2.53 6.04
C ALA A 27 11.09 3.24 4.86
N SER A 28 10.38 3.42 3.76
CA SER A 28 10.87 4.13 2.57
C SER A 28 11.21 5.58 2.87
N HIS A 29 10.40 6.27 3.70
CA HIS A 29 10.70 7.63 4.13
C HIS A 29 11.99 7.71 4.96
N PHE A 30 12.19 6.75 5.88
CA PHE A 30 13.39 6.68 6.70
C PHE A 30 14.65 6.44 5.85
N PHE A 31 14.62 5.46 4.94
CA PHE A 31 15.75 5.15 4.07
C PHE A 31 16.03 6.25 3.04
N ALA A 32 15.01 6.91 2.51
CA ALA A 32 15.16 8.05 1.60
C ALA A 32 15.95 9.19 2.24
N LYS A 33 15.64 9.51 3.51
CA LYS A 33 16.36 10.53 4.28
C LYS A 33 17.78 10.09 4.61
N TYR A 34 17.99 8.83 4.99
CA TYR A 34 19.32 8.32 5.29
C TYR A 34 20.23 8.32 4.06
N LYS A 35 19.71 7.86 2.91
CA LYS A 35 20.47 7.72 1.65
C LYS A 35 20.46 8.97 0.78
N HIS A 36 19.76 10.03 1.16
CA HIS A 36 19.67 11.29 0.41
C HIS A 36 19.17 11.07 -1.03
N MET A 37 18.19 10.18 -1.18
CA MET A 37 17.64 9.75 -2.46
C MET A 37 16.13 9.96 -2.51
N PRO A 38 15.53 10.14 -3.70
CA PRO A 38 14.09 10.24 -3.85
C PRO A 38 13.35 9.05 -3.23
N ILE A 39 12.27 9.32 -2.47
CA ILE A 39 11.47 8.30 -1.79
C ILE A 39 10.89 7.25 -2.75
N THR A 40 10.60 7.65 -3.99
CA THR A 40 10.07 6.77 -5.05
C THR A 40 10.96 5.56 -5.30
N ILE A 41 12.28 5.69 -5.14
CA ILE A 41 13.24 4.59 -5.35
C ILE A 41 13.02 3.45 -4.34
N PHE A 42 12.55 3.76 -3.14
CA PHE A 42 12.25 2.77 -2.10
C PHE A 42 10.78 2.32 -2.14
N ASN A 43 9.86 3.26 -2.38
CA ASN A 43 8.42 2.98 -2.38
C ASN A 43 7.99 2.05 -3.52
N VAL A 44 8.46 2.28 -4.75
CA VAL A 44 8.05 1.49 -5.92
C VAL A 44 8.34 -0.01 -5.74
N PRO A 45 9.59 -0.46 -5.46
CA PRO A 45 9.86 -1.88 -5.26
C PRO A 45 9.20 -2.45 -3.99
N GLY A 46 8.94 -1.62 -2.98
CA GLY A 46 8.24 -2.04 -1.77
C GLY A 46 6.73 -2.29 -1.98
N ILE A 47 6.09 -1.56 -2.89
CA ILE A 47 4.66 -1.69 -3.21
C ILE A 47 4.39 -2.83 -4.18
N VAL A 48 5.30 -3.13 -5.11
CA VAL A 48 5.12 -4.16 -6.16
C VAL A 48 4.57 -5.51 -5.62
N PRO A 49 5.08 -6.09 -4.52
CA PRO A 49 4.56 -7.35 -3.99
C PRO A 49 3.13 -7.26 -3.42
N LEU A 50 2.67 -6.07 -3.03
CA LEU A 50 1.32 -5.86 -2.51
C LEU A 50 0.29 -5.68 -3.63
N VAL A 51 0.72 -5.33 -4.85
CA VAL A 51 -0.19 -5.11 -5.97
C VAL A 51 -0.76 -6.45 -6.45
N PRO A 52 -2.09 -6.59 -6.54
CA PRO A 52 -2.75 -7.86 -6.89
C PRO A 52 -2.75 -8.09 -8.41
N GLY A 53 -1.58 -8.18 -9.03
CA GLY A 53 -1.44 -8.34 -10.48
C GLY A 53 -2.08 -9.61 -11.03
N GLY A 54 -2.00 -10.72 -10.28
CA GLY A 54 -2.64 -11.99 -10.66
C GLY A 54 -4.17 -11.91 -10.68
N LEU A 55 -4.78 -11.20 -9.72
CA LEU A 55 -6.23 -10.98 -9.69
C LEU A 55 -6.66 -10.03 -10.82
N ALA A 56 -5.86 -9.01 -11.12
CA ALA A 56 -6.12 -8.11 -12.25
C ALA A 56 -6.08 -8.86 -13.59
N PHE A 57 -5.10 -9.75 -13.77
CA PHE A 57 -5.03 -10.61 -14.96
C PHE A 57 -6.26 -11.54 -15.05
N GLN A 58 -6.68 -12.15 -13.95
CA GLN A 58 -7.88 -12.99 -13.91
C GLN A 58 -9.16 -12.20 -14.24
N ALA A 59 -9.28 -10.96 -13.76
CA ALA A 59 -10.40 -10.09 -14.09
C ALA A 59 -10.51 -9.85 -15.60
N VAL A 60 -9.41 -9.42 -16.23
CA VAL A 60 -9.36 -9.16 -17.69
C VAL A 60 -9.60 -10.45 -18.47
N ARG A 61 -8.96 -11.55 -18.06
CA ARG A 61 -9.13 -12.86 -18.70
C ARG A 61 -10.60 -13.29 -18.70
N ASN A 62 -11.27 -13.23 -17.55
CA ASN A 62 -12.67 -13.64 -17.45
C ASN A 62 -13.62 -12.70 -18.19
N PHE A 63 -13.27 -11.41 -18.29
CA PHE A 63 -14.00 -10.46 -19.12
C PHE A 63 -13.95 -10.86 -20.61
N VAL A 64 -12.77 -11.23 -21.10
CA VAL A 64 -12.57 -11.69 -22.48
C VAL A 64 -13.27 -13.03 -22.75
N LEU A 65 -13.30 -13.93 -21.75
CA LEU A 65 -13.99 -15.22 -21.85
C LEU A 65 -15.51 -15.16 -21.69
N GLY A 66 -16.10 -13.96 -21.53
CA GLY A 66 -17.54 -13.78 -21.33
C GLY A 66 -18.04 -14.17 -19.93
N GLN A 67 -17.14 -14.44 -18.99
CA GLN A 67 -17.43 -14.80 -17.61
C GLN A 67 -17.59 -13.54 -16.73
N TYR A 68 -18.61 -12.73 -17.02
CA TYR A 68 -18.77 -11.40 -16.45
C TYR A 68 -18.92 -11.38 -14.92
N THR A 69 -19.63 -12.35 -14.32
CA THR A 69 -19.84 -12.41 -12.87
C THR A 69 -18.51 -12.52 -12.11
N GLU A 70 -17.63 -13.41 -12.55
CA GLU A 70 -16.29 -13.57 -11.96
C GLU A 70 -15.38 -12.39 -12.30
N ALA A 71 -15.45 -11.88 -13.53
CA ALA A 71 -14.67 -10.72 -13.96
C ALA A 71 -14.96 -9.49 -13.09
N ILE A 72 -16.23 -9.22 -12.80
CA ILE A 72 -16.65 -8.13 -11.90
C ILE A 72 -16.17 -8.41 -10.48
N GLY A 73 -16.32 -9.65 -9.98
CA GLY A 73 -15.85 -10.03 -8.65
C GLY A 73 -14.35 -9.77 -8.45
N PHE A 74 -13.52 -10.18 -9.41
CA PHE A 74 -12.08 -9.92 -9.37
C PHE A 74 -11.75 -8.43 -9.54
N SER A 75 -12.46 -7.71 -10.40
CA SER A 75 -12.26 -6.27 -10.59
C SER A 75 -12.52 -5.49 -9.30
N VAL A 76 -13.60 -5.83 -8.57
CA VAL A 76 -13.93 -5.22 -7.28
C VAL A 76 -12.85 -5.53 -6.24
N GLN A 77 -12.36 -6.77 -6.19
CA GLN A 77 -11.25 -7.11 -5.29
C GLN A 77 -9.97 -6.31 -5.60
N VAL A 78 -9.61 -6.20 -6.87
CA VAL A 78 -8.46 -5.40 -7.31
C VAL A 78 -8.63 -3.93 -6.92
N ALA A 79 -9.83 -3.36 -7.14
CA ALA A 79 -10.13 -1.98 -6.77
C ALA A 79 -10.03 -1.75 -5.25
N MET A 80 -10.56 -2.67 -4.43
CA MET A 80 -10.46 -2.59 -2.97
C MET A 80 -9.01 -2.64 -2.49
N VAL A 81 -8.20 -3.55 -3.02
CA VAL A 81 -6.79 -3.66 -2.64
C VAL A 81 -5.99 -2.45 -3.12
N ALA A 82 -6.23 -1.96 -4.35
CA ALA A 82 -5.60 -0.74 -4.84
C ALA A 82 -5.97 0.49 -3.98
N GLY A 83 -7.26 0.62 -3.62
CA GLY A 83 -7.73 1.66 -2.71
C GLY A 83 -7.09 1.56 -1.31
N ALA A 84 -6.92 0.35 -0.80
CA ALA A 84 -6.22 0.10 0.47
C ALA A 84 -4.73 0.51 0.41
N ILE A 85 -4.03 0.21 -0.69
CA ILE A 85 -2.63 0.64 -0.88
C ILE A 85 -2.57 2.17 -0.91
N ALA A 86 -3.43 2.83 -1.70
CA ALA A 86 -3.50 4.28 -1.79
C ALA A 86 -3.77 4.92 -0.41
N ALA A 87 -4.73 4.39 0.33
CA ALA A 87 -5.05 4.84 1.68
C ALA A 87 -3.86 4.68 2.65
N GLY A 88 -3.19 3.52 2.64
CA GLY A 88 -2.01 3.29 3.49
C GLY A 88 -0.85 4.25 3.19
N LEU A 89 -0.64 4.58 1.92
CA LEU A 89 0.37 5.57 1.51
C LEU A 89 0.00 6.99 1.95
N MET A 90 -1.26 7.41 1.72
CA MET A 90 -1.75 8.72 2.17
C MET A 90 -1.64 8.88 3.68
N LEU A 91 -2.01 7.86 4.46
CA LEU A 91 -1.88 7.86 5.91
C LEU A 91 -0.42 8.02 6.37
N SER A 92 0.52 7.36 5.69
CA SER A 92 1.94 7.53 5.98
C SER A 92 2.43 8.95 5.71
N GLU A 93 1.92 9.59 4.66
CA GLU A 93 2.31 10.95 4.31
C GLU A 93 1.76 11.97 5.32
N VAL A 94 0.51 11.81 5.74
CA VAL A 94 -0.11 12.61 6.81
C VAL A 94 0.64 12.45 8.13
N PHE A 95 0.96 11.21 8.51
CA PHE A 95 1.71 10.91 9.74
C PHE A 95 3.09 11.56 9.71
N ASN A 96 3.80 11.45 8.59
CA ASN A 96 5.11 12.06 8.42
C ASN A 96 5.06 13.60 8.43
N HIS A 97 4.06 14.20 7.78
CA HIS A 97 3.87 15.65 7.79
C HIS A 97 3.55 16.18 9.21
N SER A 98 2.74 15.45 9.97
CA SER A 98 2.44 15.77 11.37
C SER A 98 3.70 15.76 12.24
N ILE A 99 4.53 14.71 12.13
CA ILE A 99 5.80 14.61 12.88
C ILE A 99 6.77 15.75 12.53
N ARG A 100 6.89 16.12 11.24
CA ARG A 100 7.76 17.23 10.83
C ARG A 100 7.31 18.56 11.43
N ARG A 101 6.00 18.85 11.40
CA ARG A 101 5.43 20.05 12.04
C ARG A 101 5.73 20.13 13.53
N PHE A 102 5.62 19.01 14.25
CA PHE A 102 5.96 18.95 15.68
C PHE A 102 7.45 19.16 15.96
N ARG A 103 8.33 18.77 15.03
CA ARG A 103 9.78 18.94 15.20
C ARG A 103 10.24 20.36 14.93
N GLU A 104 9.65 21.03 13.94
CA GLU A 104 9.93 22.44 13.64
C GLU A 104 9.49 23.37 14.79
N HIS A 105 8.36 23.10 15.45
CA HIS A 105 7.96 23.82 16.66
C HIS A 105 8.84 23.59 17.90
N LYS A 106 9.71 22.57 17.89
CA LYS A 106 10.64 22.29 19.00
C LYS A 106 12.02 22.91 18.78
N GLU A 107 12.29 23.47 17.60
CA GLU A 107 13.54 24.21 17.31
C GLU A 107 13.36 25.73 17.50
N GLU A 108 12.12 26.21 17.74
CA GLU A 108 11.80 27.62 18.05
C GLU A 108 11.69 27.96 19.56
N PHE A 109 11.98 27.00 20.46
CA PHE A 109 12.06 27.20 21.92
C PHE A 109 13.38 26.69 22.48
#